data_AF-X0VTM4-F1
#
_entry.id   AF-X0VTM4-F1
#
_cell.length_a   1.000
_cell.length_b   1.000
_cell.length_c   1.000
_cell.angle_alpha   90.00
_cell.angle_beta   90.00
_cell.angle_gamma   90.00
#
_symmetry.space_group_name_H-M   'P 1'
#
loop_
_entity.id
_entity.type
_entity.pdbx_description
1 polymer ?
#
loop_
_entity_poly.entity_id
_entity_poly.type
_entity_poly.pdbx_seq_one_letter_code
_entity_poly.pdbx_strand_id
1 'polypeptide(L)'
;VCTGHGMELRLPFADLRLIEFGLSLPTGLKLSLEPESPRKLVLRRLAEKLGFPEEMAYKPKRAVQYSTGVNNALKRLARREGKSLAGFLIDRFDELKREKMGR
;
A
#
# COMPACT_ATOMS: atom_id res chain seq x y z
N VAL A 1 -5.02 7.96 -12.53
CA VAL A 1 -4.87 9.14 -11.66
C VAL A 1 -3.69 9.99 -12.10
N CYS A 2 -2.43 9.60 -11.90
CA CYS A 2 -1.24 10.41 -12.25
C CYS A 2 -1.20 10.85 -13.73
N THR A 3 -1.36 9.92 -14.67
CA THR A 3 -1.34 10.24 -16.12
C THR A 3 -2.39 11.27 -16.52
N GLY A 4 -3.57 11.23 -15.89
CA GLY A 4 -4.64 12.21 -16.14
C GLY A 4 -4.31 13.63 -15.66
N HIS A 5 -3.28 13.78 -14.84
CA HIS A 5 -2.73 15.06 -14.40
C HIS A 5 -1.36 15.38 -15.05
N GLY A 6 -1.00 14.70 -16.15
CA GLY A 6 0.28 14.91 -16.84
C GLY A 6 1.51 14.43 -16.04
N MET A 7 1.32 13.57 -15.04
CA MET A 7 2.38 13.05 -14.18
C MET A 7 2.71 11.59 -14.48
N GLU A 8 3.99 11.26 -14.49
CA GLU A 8 4.50 9.88 -14.55
C GLU A 8 4.60 9.29 -13.14
N LEU A 9 3.97 8.13 -12.91
CA LEU A 9 4.11 7.39 -11.65
C LEU A 9 5.33 6.46 -11.72
N ARG A 10 6.35 6.72 -10.90
CA ARG A 10 7.51 5.82 -10.75
C ARG A 10 7.40 4.98 -9.49
N LEU A 11 7.67 3.67 -9.63
CA LEU A 11 7.57 2.69 -8.56
C LEU A 11 8.91 1.94 -8.40
N PRO A 12 9.94 2.54 -7.77
CA PRO A 12 11.28 1.94 -7.71
C PRO A 12 11.31 0.53 -7.10
N PHE A 13 10.45 0.26 -6.13
CA PHE A 13 10.32 -1.06 -5.50
C PHE A 13 9.63 -2.13 -6.36
N ALA A 14 9.10 -1.74 -7.53
CA ALA A 14 8.51 -2.65 -8.52
C ALA A 14 9.49 -2.99 -9.67
N ASP A 15 10.76 -2.58 -9.58
CA ASP A 15 11.80 -3.02 -10.51
C ASP A 15 12.03 -4.54 -10.39
N LEU A 16 12.08 -5.24 -11.53
CA LEU A 16 12.16 -6.70 -11.57
C LEU A 16 13.41 -7.23 -10.85
N ARG A 17 14.56 -6.60 -11.04
CA ARG A 17 15.82 -7.05 -10.41
C ARG A 17 15.76 -6.89 -8.90
N LEU A 18 15.13 -5.81 -8.42
CA LEU A 18 14.93 -5.59 -7.00
C LEU A 18 13.91 -6.58 -6.41
N ILE A 19 12.87 -6.94 -7.16
CA ILE A 19 11.92 -7.98 -6.76
C ILE A 19 12.64 -9.33 -6.63
N GLU A 20 13.40 -9.72 -7.64
CA GLU A 20 14.17 -10.98 -7.65
C GLU A 20 15.16 -11.06 -6.49
N PHE A 21 15.95 -10.00 -6.28
CA PHE A 21 16.83 -9.87 -5.13
C PHE A 21 16.04 -9.96 -3.81
N GLY A 22 14.93 -9.22 -3.72
CA GLY A 22 14.06 -9.24 -2.57
C GLY A 22 13.48 -10.62 -2.27
N LEU A 23 13.21 -11.44 -3.29
CA LEU A 23 12.74 -12.82 -3.14
C LEU A 23 13.86 -13.77 -2.71
N SER A 24 15.08 -13.61 -3.25
CA SER A 24 16.23 -14.48 -2.94
C SER A 24 16.79 -14.30 -1.51
N LEU A 25 16.50 -13.17 -0.85
CA LEU A 25 16.96 -12.92 0.51
C LEU A 25 16.37 -13.93 1.52
N PRO A 26 17.19 -14.45 2.47
CA PRO A 26 16.70 -15.26 3.59
C PRO A 26 15.57 -14.59 4.37
N THR A 27 14.56 -15.38 4.79
CA THR A 27 13.38 -14.85 5.50
C THR A 27 13.73 -14.13 6.80
N GLY A 28 14.76 -14.59 7.53
CA GLY A 28 15.24 -13.96 8.76
C GLY A 28 15.76 -12.52 8.58
N LEU A 29 16.07 -12.11 7.34
CA LEU A 29 16.41 -10.73 7.02
C LEU A 29 15.18 -9.84 6.80
N LYS A 30 13.99 -10.43 6.63
CA LYS A 30 12.73 -9.71 6.38
C LYS A 30 11.84 -9.71 7.61
N LEU A 31 11.85 -10.80 8.37
CA LEU A 31 10.97 -11.07 9.50
C LEU A 31 11.78 -11.54 10.70
N SER A 32 11.34 -11.15 11.90
CA SER A 32 11.82 -11.71 13.16
C SER A 32 11.00 -12.94 13.53
N LEU A 33 11.57 -13.80 14.38
CA LEU A 33 10.85 -14.92 15.00
C LEU A 33 9.93 -14.46 16.14
N GLU A 34 10.14 -13.25 16.67
CA GLU A 34 9.31 -12.69 17.73
C GLU A 34 8.02 -12.07 17.15
N PRO A 35 6.83 -12.40 17.68
CA PRO A 35 5.55 -11.93 17.12
C PRO A 35 5.40 -10.42 17.00
N GLU A 36 5.94 -9.67 17.97
CA GLU A 36 5.80 -8.21 18.05
C GLU A 36 6.96 -7.45 17.39
N SER A 37 7.97 -8.18 16.89
CA SER A 37 9.13 -7.57 16.28
C SER A 37 8.78 -6.89 14.94
N PRO A 38 9.44 -5.76 14.62
CA PRO A 38 9.16 -5.03 13.40
C PRO A 38 9.52 -5.85 12.15
N ARG A 39 8.59 -5.94 11.20
CA ARG A 39 8.85 -6.52 9.87
C ARG A 39 9.72 -5.60 9.02
N LYS A 40 10.26 -6.13 7.91
CA LYS A 40 11.14 -5.46 6.93
C LYS A 40 12.52 -5.12 7.48
N LEU A 41 13.08 -5.99 8.33
CA LEU A 41 14.33 -5.75 9.08
C LEU A 41 15.47 -5.25 8.20
N VAL A 42 15.74 -5.88 7.05
CA VAL A 42 16.80 -5.47 6.12
C VAL A 42 16.64 -4.04 5.60
N LEU A 43 15.40 -3.60 5.34
CA LEU A 43 15.14 -2.23 4.90
C LEU A 43 15.34 -1.22 6.04
N ARG A 44 15.04 -1.60 7.28
CA ARG A 44 15.25 -0.74 8.46
C ARG A 44 16.74 -0.58 8.74
N ARG A 45 17.50 -1.67 8.71
CA ARG A 45 18.97 -1.66 8.81
C ARG A 45 19.62 -0.84 7.70
N LEU A 46 19.11 -0.93 6.47
CA LEU A 46 19.58 -0.08 5.38
C LEU A 46 19.29 1.40 5.66
N ALA A 47 18.10 1.74 6.16
CA ALA A 47 17.77 3.13 6.52
C ALA A 47 18.70 3.69 7.61
N GLU A 48 19.01 2.91 8.65
CA GLU A 48 20.02 3.29 9.66
C GLU A 48 21.39 3.54 9.02
N LYS A 49 21.86 2.63 8.16
CA LYS A 49 23.16 2.75 7.47
C LYS A 49 23.24 3.98 6.57
N LEU A 50 22.10 4.43 6.03
CA LEU A 50 22.00 5.63 5.21
C LEU A 50 21.82 6.91 6.05
N GLY A 51 21.81 6.82 7.39
CA GLY A 51 21.74 7.97 8.29
C GLY A 51 20.32 8.47 8.56
N PHE A 52 19.27 7.69 8.29
CA PHE A 52 17.91 8.08 8.66
C PHE A 52 17.72 8.01 10.20
N PRO A 53 16.95 8.94 10.79
CA PRO A 53 16.61 8.88 12.21
C PRO A 53 15.94 7.55 12.59
N GLU A 54 16.27 7.03 13.77
CA GLU A 54 15.73 5.76 14.27
C GLU A 54 14.19 5.76 14.30
N GLU A 55 13.58 6.88 14.73
CA GLU A 55 12.13 7.06 14.72
C GLU A 55 11.49 6.84 13.34
N MET A 56 12.19 7.20 12.26
CA MET A 56 11.74 7.01 10.89
C MET A 56 12.00 5.58 10.42
N ALA A 57 13.21 5.07 10.67
CA ALA A 57 13.63 3.72 10.30
C ALA A 57 12.75 2.65 10.96
N TYR A 58 12.29 2.87 12.20
CA TYR A 58 11.51 1.91 12.99
C TYR A 58 10.02 2.22 13.08
N LYS A 59 9.55 3.28 12.42
CA LYS A 59 8.11 3.61 12.37
C LYS A 59 7.27 2.38 11.96
N PRO A 60 6.16 2.09 12.67
CA PRO A 60 5.26 1.01 12.30
C PRO A 60 4.67 1.22 10.89
N LYS A 61 4.65 0.16 10.08
CA LYS A 61 4.04 0.23 8.74
C LYS A 61 2.53 0.37 8.87
N ARG A 62 1.98 1.52 8.45
CA ARG A 62 0.54 1.72 8.24
C ARG A 62 0.23 1.84 6.76
N ALA A 63 -0.84 1.21 6.30
CA ALA A 63 -1.26 1.31 4.90
C ALA A 63 -2.02 2.62 4.67
N VAL A 64 -1.84 3.23 3.49
CA VAL A 64 -2.32 4.59 3.18
C VAL A 64 -3.83 4.71 3.40
N GLN A 65 -4.60 3.68 3.03
CA GLN A 65 -6.05 3.66 3.20
C GLN A 65 -6.52 3.79 4.66
N TYR A 66 -5.69 3.35 5.62
CA TYR A 66 -6.00 3.46 7.04
C TYR A 66 -5.46 4.75 7.63
N SER A 67 -4.23 5.14 7.29
CA SER A 67 -3.61 6.34 7.85
C SER A 67 -4.25 7.64 7.40
N THR A 68 -4.90 7.66 6.23
CA THR A 68 -5.59 8.84 5.68
C THR A 68 -7.07 8.91 6.05
N GLY A 69 -7.62 7.88 6.69
CA GLY A 69 -9.05 7.79 6.99
C GLY A 69 -9.96 7.44 5.78
N VAL A 70 -9.40 7.27 4.58
CA VAL A 70 -10.17 6.93 3.36
C VAL A 70 -10.99 5.66 3.55
N ASN A 71 -10.44 4.63 4.18
CA ASN A 71 -11.18 3.39 4.46
C ASN A 71 -12.42 3.63 5.33
N ASN A 72 -12.35 4.53 6.31
CA ASN A 72 -13.49 4.86 7.17
C ASN A 72 -14.54 5.68 6.39
N ALA A 73 -14.09 6.60 5.54
CA ALA A 73 -14.98 7.36 4.66
C ALA A 73 -15.75 6.44 3.71
N LEU A 74 -15.06 5.51 3.04
CA LEU A 74 -15.69 4.53 2.14
C LEU A 74 -16.68 3.63 2.87
N LYS A 75 -16.34 3.12 4.07
CA LYS A 75 -17.28 2.33 4.89
C LYS A 75 -18.53 3.10 5.26
N ARG A 76 -18.42 4.39 5.59
CA ARG A 76 -19.57 5.25 5.89
C ARG A 76 -20.47 5.45 4.68
N LEU A 77 -19.89 5.65 3.49
CA LEU A 77 -20.65 5.76 2.24
C LEU A 77 -21.39 4.46 1.91
N ALA A 78 -20.70 3.32 1.96
CA ALA A 78 -21.31 2.01 1.74
C ALA A 78 -22.50 1.74 2.68
N ARG A 79 -22.35 2.08 3.98
CA ARG A 79 -23.42 1.94 4.98
C ARG A 79 -24.64 2.82 4.69
N ARG A 80 -24.45 4.03 4.15
CA ARG A 80 -25.56 4.91 3.76
C ARG A 80 -26.41 4.31 2.64
N GLU A 81 -25.83 3.43 1.83
CA GLU A 81 -26.54 2.69 0.77
C GLU A 81 -26.96 1.28 1.21
N GLY A 82 -26.78 0.90 2.48
CA GLY A 82 -27.09 -0.45 2.96
C GLY A 82 -26.21 -1.55 2.36
N LYS A 83 -25.04 -1.20 1.82
CA LYS A 83 -24.13 -2.13 1.12
C LYS A 83 -22.91 -2.51 1.95
N SER A 84 -22.34 -3.67 1.62
CA SER A 84 -20.97 -4.00 2.03
C SER A 84 -19.99 -3.08 1.32
N LEU A 85 -18.79 -2.88 1.88
CA LEU A 85 -17.75 -2.07 1.22
C LEU A 85 -17.39 -2.63 -0.17
N ALA A 86 -17.27 -3.96 -0.29
CA ALA A 86 -16.97 -4.61 -1.56
C ALA A 86 -18.10 -4.39 -2.58
N GLY A 87 -19.36 -4.61 -2.19
CA GLY A 87 -20.51 -4.40 -3.07
C GLY A 87 -20.63 -2.95 -3.52
N PHE A 88 -20.47 -2.00 -2.60
CA PHE A 88 -20.44 -0.56 -2.93
C PHE A 88 -19.35 -0.22 -3.96
N LEU A 89 -18.14 -0.77 -3.81
CA LEU A 89 -17.04 -0.50 -4.75
C LEU A 89 -17.27 -1.13 -6.13
N ILE A 90 -17.83 -2.34 -6.17
CA ILE A 90 -18.18 -3.03 -7.43
C ILE A 90 -19.26 -2.25 -8.17
N ASP A 91 -20.35 -1.88 -7.49
CA ASP A 91 -21.45 -1.12 -8.09
C ASP A 91 -20.96 0.22 -8.68
N ARG A 92 -20.13 0.95 -7.92
CA ARG A 92 -19.54 2.22 -8.36
C ARG A 92 -18.58 2.03 -9.52
N PHE A 93 -17.80 0.95 -9.52
CA PHE A 93 -16.93 0.63 -10.64
C PHE A 93 -17.74 0.33 -11.91
N ASP A 94 -18.80 -0.46 -11.81
CA ASP A 94 -19.64 -0.83 -12.95
C ASP A 94 -20.42 0.38 -13.50
N GLU A 95 -20.92 1.26 -12.64
CA GLU A 95 -21.52 2.54 -13.01
C GLU A 95 -20.56 3.40 -13.84
N LEU A 96 -19.36 3.68 -13.30
CA LEU A 96 -18.34 4.48 -13.99
C LEU A 96 -17.85 3.82 -15.28
N LYS A 97 -17.77 2.49 -15.30
CA LYS A 97 -17.39 1.73 -16.48
C LYS A 97 -18.40 1.90 -17.61
N ARG A 98 -19.71 1.83 -17.31
CA ARG A 98 -20.79 2.07 -18.28
C ARG A 98 -20.71 3.49 -18.84
N GLU A 99 -20.55 4.50 -17.97
CA GLU A 99 -20.45 5.91 -18.38
C GLU A 99 -19.26 6.19 -19.30
N LYS A 100 -18.09 5.60 -19.03
CA LYS A 100 -16.85 5.91 -19.76
C LYS A 100 -16.56 4.99 -20.96
N MET A 101 -17.05 3.76 -20.97
CA MET A 101 -16.73 2.77 -22.01
C MET A 101 -17.88 2.41 -22.95
N GLY A 102 -19.05 3.05 -22.82
CA GLY A 102 -20.08 3.11 -23.87
C GLY A 102 -20.28 1.81 -24.66
N ARG A 103 -20.81 0.78 -24.00
CA ARG A 103 -21.70 -0.20 -24.62
C ARG A 103 -22.97 -0.24 -23.79
#